data_AF-A0A1F9FFG8-F1
#
_entry.id   AF-A0A1F9FFG8-F1
#
_cell.length_a   1.000
_cell.length_b   1.000
_cell.length_c   1.000
_cell.angle_alpha   90.00
_cell.angle_beta   90.00
_cell.angle_gamma   90.00
#
_symmetry.space_group_name_H-M   'P 1'
#
loop_
_entity.id
_entity.type
_entity.pdbx_description
1 polymer ?
#
loop_
_entity_poly.entity_id
_entity_poly.type
_entity_poly.pdbx_seq_one_letter_code
_entity_poly.pdbx_strand_id
1 'polypeptide(L)'
;MALLVGNEILELQDGETKTLIISDWTLGEMDITPRSGGGQKRIRALRLHVPADQKPIGPTYWDVTGQTLIEQMLPHLQRPDFHRRRFTVTKHGIPPTARFQLRVE
;
A
#
# COMPACT_ATOMS: atom_id res chain seq x y z
N MET A 1 15.65 4.22 6.53
CA MET A 1 14.39 4.26 5.73
C MET A 1 14.11 5.70 5.34
N ALA A 2 13.56 5.95 4.16
CA ALA A 2 13.19 7.30 3.73
C ALA A 2 11.95 7.79 4.49
N LEU A 3 11.86 9.09 4.77
CA LEU A 3 10.64 9.71 5.26
C LEU A 3 9.72 10.03 4.08
N LEU A 4 8.53 9.45 4.05
CA LEU A 4 7.52 9.71 3.03
C LEU A 4 6.73 10.98 3.42
N VAL A 5 6.74 11.96 2.53
CA VAL A 5 5.97 13.20 2.66
C VAL A 5 4.65 13.08 1.89
N GLY A 6 3.57 13.61 2.49
CA GLY A 6 2.20 13.40 2.01
C GLY A 6 1.73 11.96 2.24
N ASN A 7 0.41 11.75 2.25
CA ASN A 7 -0.15 10.40 2.33
C ASN A 7 -1.34 10.20 1.41
N GLU A 8 -1.44 8.99 0.88
CA GLU A 8 -2.58 8.52 0.12
C GLU A 8 -2.77 7.04 0.46
N ILE A 9 -3.41 6.78 1.60
CA ILE A 9 -3.49 5.42 2.14
C ILE A 9 -4.37 4.57 1.22
N LEU A 10 -3.91 3.35 0.90
CA LEU A 10 -4.73 2.36 0.23
C LEU A 10 -5.81 1.85 1.19
N GLU A 11 -6.94 2.55 1.24
CA GLU A 11 -8.12 2.13 1.99
C GLU A 11 -8.99 1.22 1.10
N LEU A 12 -9.21 -0.01 1.57
CA LEU A 12 -10.12 -0.98 0.98
C LEU A 12 -11.26 -1.27 1.97
N GLN A 13 -12.47 -1.44 1.47
CA GLN A 13 -13.63 -1.97 2.18
C GLN A 13 -13.53 -3.49 2.33
N ASP A 14 -14.37 -4.07 3.19
CA ASP A 14 -14.43 -5.53 3.32
C ASP A 14 -14.89 -6.18 2.01
N GLY A 15 -14.19 -7.20 1.56
CA GLY A 15 -14.37 -7.86 0.25
C GLY A 15 -13.86 -7.05 -0.95
N GLU A 16 -13.46 -5.79 -0.74
CA GLU A 16 -12.97 -4.96 -1.84
C GLU A 16 -11.65 -5.49 -2.37
N THR A 17 -11.54 -5.51 -3.69
CA THR A 17 -10.37 -5.98 -4.42
C THR A 17 -9.85 -4.86 -5.32
N LYS A 18 -8.54 -4.66 -5.31
CA LYS A 18 -7.87 -3.70 -6.18
C LYS A 18 -6.68 -4.35 -6.88
N THR A 19 -6.65 -4.23 -8.20
CA THR A 19 -5.52 -4.68 -9.03
C THR A 19 -4.69 -3.48 -9.45
N LEU A 20 -3.37 -3.58 -9.24
CA LEU A 20 -2.41 -2.52 -9.52
C LEU A 20 -1.30 -3.04 -10.42
N ILE A 21 -0.84 -2.19 -11.34
CA ILE A 21 0.49 -2.33 -11.97
C ILE A 21 1.39 -1.31 -11.30
N ILE A 22 2.51 -1.78 -10.74
CA ILE A 22 3.40 -0.96 -9.93
C ILE A 22 4.57 -0.55 -10.81
N SER A 23 4.72 0.76 -11.04
CA SER A 23 5.82 1.30 -11.86
C SER A 23 7.09 1.52 -11.05
N ASP A 24 6.94 1.87 -9.78
CA ASP A 24 8.04 2.06 -8.83
C ASP A 24 7.53 1.87 -7.40
N TRP A 25 8.44 1.68 -6.44
CA TRP A 25 8.07 1.53 -5.03
C TRP A 25 9.12 2.11 -4.09
N THR A 26 8.67 2.55 -2.92
CA THR A 26 9.56 3.02 -1.85
C THR A 26 9.09 2.49 -0.51
N LEU A 27 9.99 1.81 0.20
CA LEU A 27 9.76 1.44 1.60
C LEU A 27 10.30 2.54 2.52
N GLY A 28 9.41 3.13 3.31
CA GLY A 28 9.74 4.26 4.15
C GLY A 28 8.94 4.29 5.44
N GLU A 29 9.13 5.38 6.17
CA GLU A 29 8.30 5.72 7.32
C GLU A 29 7.41 6.90 6.95
N MET A 30 6.23 6.98 7.54
CA MET A 30 5.33 8.12 7.40
C MET A 30 4.77 8.50 8.76
N ASP A 31 4.49 9.78 8.91
CA ASP A 31 3.81 10.28 10.10
C ASP A 31 2.30 10.24 9.89
N ILE A 32 1.59 9.62 10.83
CA ILE A 32 0.15 9.59 10.87
C ILE A 32 -0.35 10.23 12.16
N THR A 33 -1.55 10.80 12.10
CA THR A 33 -2.28 11.22 13.30
C THR A 33 -3.48 10.29 13.45
N PRO A 34 -3.44 9.33 14.39
CA PRO A 34 -4.55 8.42 14.62
C PRO A 34 -5.82 9.17 15.00
N ARG A 35 -6.97 8.74 14.47
CA ARG A 35 -8.28 9.33 14.80
C ARG A 35 -8.66 9.14 16.28
N SER A 36 -8.13 8.11 16.94
CA SER A 36 -8.37 7.78 18.35
C SER A 36 -7.74 8.76 19.35
N GLY A 37 -7.01 9.78 18.87
CA GLY A 37 -6.13 10.59 19.71
C GLY A 37 -4.78 9.91 19.96
N GLY A 38 -3.86 10.62 20.62
CA GLY A 38 -2.52 10.10 20.98
C GLY A 38 -1.33 10.76 20.28
N GLY A 39 -1.55 11.86 19.56
CA GLY A 39 -0.47 12.61 18.89
C GLY A 39 0.05 11.97 17.61
N GLN A 40 1.07 12.56 17.02
CA GLN A 40 1.70 12.11 15.78
C GLN A 40 2.49 10.82 16.04
N LYS A 41 2.23 9.79 15.24
CA LYS A 41 2.94 8.51 15.29
C LYS A 41 3.65 8.25 13.97
N ARG A 42 4.91 7.84 14.06
CA ARG A 42 5.65 7.33 12.91
C ARG A 42 5.36 5.86 12.69
N ILE A 43 4.98 5.49 11.49
CA ILE A 43 4.68 4.11 11.09
C ILE A 43 5.44 3.74 9.83
N ARG A 44 5.68 2.45 9.65
CA ARG A 44 6.21 1.88 8.40
C ARG A 44 5.14 1.95 7.32
N ALA A 45 5.54 2.33 6.11
CA ALA A 45 4.68 2.38 4.94
C ALA A 45 5.43 1.98 3.67
N LEU A 46 4.70 1.37 2.75
CA LEU A 46 5.17 1.01 1.42
C LEU A 46 4.41 1.85 0.39
N ARG A 47 5.12 2.79 -0.23
CA ARG A 47 4.59 3.61 -1.32
C ARG A 47 4.69 2.83 -2.62
N LEU A 48 3.57 2.70 -3.31
CA LEU A 48 3.42 2.02 -4.59
C LEU A 48 3.08 3.07 -5.65
N HIS A 49 4.02 3.39 -6.52
CA HIS A 49 3.75 4.26 -7.67
C HIS A 49 3.01 3.46 -8.73
N VAL A 50 1.95 4.06 -9.27
CA VAL A 50 1.11 3.45 -10.30
C VAL A 50 1.04 4.36 -11.52
N PRO A 51 0.88 3.78 -12.72
CA PRO A 51 0.58 4.55 -13.92
C PRO A 51 -0.64 5.47 -13.75
N ALA A 52 -0.60 6.64 -14.40
CA ALA A 52 -1.64 7.67 -14.25
C ALA A 52 -3.02 7.24 -14.77
N ASP A 53 -3.07 6.27 -15.69
CA ASP A 53 -4.33 5.67 -16.16
C ASP A 53 -5.05 4.85 -15.06
N GLN A 54 -4.32 4.30 -14.08
CA GLN A 54 -4.91 3.61 -12.92
C GLN A 54 -5.31 4.56 -11.79
N LYS A 55 -4.72 5.76 -11.74
CA LYS A 55 -5.07 6.81 -10.78
C LYS A 55 -5.01 8.18 -11.46
N PRO A 56 -6.07 8.55 -12.23
CA PRO A 56 -6.07 9.79 -12.99
C PRO A 56 -6.21 11.04 -12.12
N ILE A 57 -6.60 10.89 -10.85
CA ILE A 57 -6.86 11.99 -9.92
C ILE A 57 -5.97 11.84 -8.68
N GLY A 58 -5.35 12.96 -8.28
CA GLY A 58 -4.48 13.04 -7.12
C GLY A 58 -3.06 12.51 -7.38
N PRO A 59 -2.29 12.20 -6.33
CA PRO A 59 -0.94 11.67 -6.49
C PRO A 59 -0.94 10.30 -7.19
N THR A 60 0.02 10.01 -8.05
CA THR A 60 0.13 8.72 -8.78
C THR A 60 0.75 7.61 -7.92
N TYR A 61 0.39 7.55 -6.65
CA TYR A 61 0.83 6.52 -5.73
C TYR A 61 -0.27 6.13 -4.74
N TRP A 62 -0.10 4.96 -4.13
CA TRP A 62 -0.83 4.51 -2.95
C TRP A 62 0.16 4.15 -1.84
N ASP A 63 -0.17 4.46 -0.60
CA ASP A 63 0.60 4.10 0.59
C ASP A 63 -0.05 2.91 1.30
N VAL A 64 0.66 1.79 1.35
CA VAL A 64 0.25 0.60 2.10
C VAL A 64 0.86 0.66 3.50
N THR A 65 0.02 0.65 4.53
CA THR A 65 0.43 0.74 5.94
C THR A 65 0.24 -0.56 6.72
N GLY A 66 -0.49 -1.54 6.15
CA GLY A 66 -0.72 -2.84 6.78
C GLY A 66 0.55 -3.71 6.76
N GLN A 67 1.15 -3.95 7.93
CA GLN A 67 2.44 -4.66 8.05
C GLN A 67 2.47 -6.01 7.31
N THR A 68 1.44 -6.84 7.48
CA THR A 68 1.38 -8.15 6.83
C THR A 68 1.30 -8.03 5.31
N LEU A 69 0.59 -7.02 4.77
CA LEU A 69 0.53 -6.79 3.34
C LEU A 69 1.88 -6.29 2.80
N ILE A 70 2.56 -5.40 3.52
CA ILE A 70 3.92 -4.96 3.17
C ILE A 70 4.86 -6.16 3.08
N GLU A 71 4.83 -7.04 4.08
CA GLU A 71 5.67 -8.25 4.13
C GLU A 71 5.34 -9.24 3.00
N GLN A 72 4.07 -9.35 2.59
CA GLN A 72 3.68 -10.16 1.43
C GLN A 72 4.15 -9.54 0.10
N MET A 73 4.10 -8.22 -0.06
CA MET A 73 4.42 -7.55 -1.33
C MET A 73 5.93 -7.44 -1.59
N LEU A 74 6.75 -7.19 -0.56
CA LEU A 74 8.18 -6.89 -0.70
C LEU A 74 8.98 -7.94 -1.49
N PRO A 75 8.83 -9.27 -1.24
CA PRO A 75 9.56 -10.27 -2.01
C PRO A 75 9.28 -10.22 -3.50
N HIS A 76 8.08 -9.80 -3.90
CA HIS A 76 7.70 -9.67 -5.31
C HIS A 76 8.21 -8.35 -5.91
N LEU A 77 8.19 -7.27 -5.14
CA LEU A 77 8.65 -5.94 -5.57
C LEU A 77 10.17 -5.83 -5.72
N GLN A 78 10.92 -6.61 -4.94
CA GLN A 78 12.38 -6.67 -5.03
C GLN A 78 12.89 -7.42 -6.26
N ARG A 79 12.00 -8.10 -7.01
CA ARG A 79 12.40 -8.79 -8.24
C ARG A 79 12.54 -7.80 -9.39
N PRO A 80 13.53 -7.93 -10.28
CA PRO A 80 13.71 -7.00 -11.41
C PRO A 80 12.50 -6.91 -12.35
N ASP A 81 11.67 -7.95 -12.42
CA ASP A 81 10.51 -8.06 -13.30
C ASP A 81 9.20 -7.57 -12.67
N PHE A 82 9.23 -6.96 -11.49
CA PHE A 82 8.01 -6.58 -10.76
C PHE A 82 7.06 -5.70 -11.56
N HIS A 83 7.59 -4.78 -12.36
CA HIS A 83 6.83 -3.81 -13.16
C HIS A 83 5.97 -4.45 -14.26
N ARG A 84 6.20 -5.72 -14.59
CA ARG A 84 5.42 -6.49 -15.58
C ARG A 84 4.28 -7.28 -14.96
N ARG A 85 4.18 -7.27 -13.62
CA ARG A 85 3.25 -8.10 -12.86
C ARG A 85 2.02 -7.29 -12.45
N ARG A 86 0.91 -7.98 -12.28
CA ARG A 86 -0.32 -7.44 -11.71
C ARG A 86 -0.44 -7.88 -10.26
N PHE A 87 -0.63 -6.91 -9.38
CA PHE A 87 -0.78 -7.11 -7.94
C PHE A 87 -2.24 -6.90 -7.58
N THR A 88 -2.92 -7.98 -7.24
CA THR A 88 -4.32 -7.93 -6.82
C THR A 88 -4.39 -8.11 -5.32
N VAL A 89 -4.86 -7.08 -4.62
CA VAL A 89 -5.03 -7.05 -3.17
C VAL A 89 -6.52 -7.11 -2.86
N THR A 90 -6.91 -8.10 -2.06
CA THR A 90 -8.28 -8.21 -1.52
C THR A 90 -8.23 -8.06 -0.01
N LYS A 91 -9.13 -7.25 0.56
CA LYS A 91 -9.30 -7.15 2.01
C LYS A 91 -10.41 -8.07 2.49
N HIS A 92 -10.16 -8.79 3.57
CA HIS A 92 -11.11 -9.68 4.23
C HIS A 92 -11.29 -9.26 5.69
N GLY A 93 -12.53 -8.97 6.08
CA GLY A 93 -12.92 -8.57 7.42
C GLY A 93 -12.73 -7.08 7.74
N ILE A 94 -13.09 -6.73 8.97
CA ILE A 94 -13.11 -5.38 9.51
C ILE A 94 -11.98 -5.24 10.54
N PRO A 95 -11.31 -4.08 10.66
CA PRO A 95 -10.34 -3.86 11.73
C PRO A 95 -10.93 -4.19 13.12
N PRO A 96 -10.14 -4.77 14.05
CA PRO A 96 -8.71 -5.05 13.98
C PRO A 96 -8.35 -6.42 13.38
N THR A 97 -9.35 -7.26 13.04
CA THR A 97 -9.11 -8.63 12.55
C THR A 97 -8.96 -8.71 11.04
N ALA A 98 -9.11 -7.59 10.32
CA ALA A 98 -8.91 -7.53 8.89
C ALA A 98 -7.60 -8.20 8.44
N ARG A 99 -7.67 -8.92 7.32
CA ARG A 99 -6.55 -9.57 6.64
C ARG A 99 -6.52 -9.14 5.19
N PHE A 100 -5.35 -9.26 4.59
CA PHE A 100 -5.15 -9.01 3.18
C PHE A 100 -4.70 -10.29 2.49
N GLN A 101 -5.30 -10.55 1.34
CA GLN A 101 -4.89 -11.56 0.40
C GLN A 101 -4.19 -10.87 -0.77
N LEU A 102 -2.96 -11.29 -1.07
CA LEU A 102 -2.21 -10.84 -2.23
C LEU A 102 -2.18 -11.94 -3.30
N ARG A 103 -2.54 -11.60 -4.53
CA ARG A 103 -2.28 -12.41 -5.73
C ARG A 103 -1.35 -11.64 -6.66
N VAL A 104 -0.36 -12.34 -7.22
CA VAL A 104 0.60 -11.76 -8.17
C VAL A 104 0.60 -12.62 -9.44
N GLU A 105 0.30 -11.99 -10.57
CA GLU A 105 0.24 -12.60 -11.91
C GLU A 105 1.27 -11.95 -12.84
#